data_AF-A0AAC8QG09-F1
#
_entry.id   AF-A0AAC8QG09-F1
#
_cell.length_a   1.000
_cell.length_b   1.000
_cell.length_c   1.000
_cell.angle_alpha   90.00
_cell.angle_beta   90.00
_cell.angle_gamma   90.00
#
_symmetry.space_group_name_H-M   'P 1'
#
loop_
_entity.id
_entity.type
_entity.pdbx_description
1 polymer ?
#
loop_
_entity_poly.entity_id
_entity_poly.type
_entity_poly.pdbx_seq_one_letter_code
_entity_poly.pdbx_strand_id
1 'polypeptide(L)'
;MDNGILVSPDGTRLYVNEYMSSTVHEVPLGGATTPPRSVHLGFHPDNLRFAPDGSLLATGHPNSIAIVGLCGFALGCGIGTAVARIDPATLQAATIFERGANETFSAGTSAIVVGDELWIGSFVSRALLIVPLSELKQPLL
;
A
#
# COMPACT_ATOMS: atom_id res chain seq x y z
N MET A 1 4.27 9.97 10.69
CA MET A 1 4.86 8.69 11.14
C MET A 1 5.11 7.88 9.90
N ASP A 2 6.37 7.54 9.68
CA ASP A 2 6.83 6.62 8.67
C ASP A 2 6.52 5.17 9.07
N ASN A 3 6.32 4.30 8.08
CA ASN A 3 6.07 2.87 8.31
C ASN A 3 6.86 2.03 7.30
N GLY A 4 6.26 1.64 6.17
CA GLY A 4 6.94 0.86 5.14
C GLY A 4 8.01 1.66 4.40
N ILE A 5 9.16 1.03 4.16
CA ILE A 5 10.25 1.56 3.31
C ILE A 5 10.68 0.53 2.27
N LEU A 6 11.16 1.00 1.11
CA LEU A 6 11.57 0.15 0.00
C LEU A 6 12.63 0.85 -0.86
N VAL A 7 13.70 0.15 -1.24
CA VAL A 7 14.71 0.67 -2.17
C VAL A 7 14.43 0.14 -3.58
N SER A 8 14.58 0.98 -4.60
CA SER A 8 14.44 0.58 -6.00
C SER A 8 15.42 -0.53 -6.39
N PRO A 9 15.11 -1.39 -7.38
CA PRO A 9 15.99 -2.49 -7.77
C PRO A 9 17.39 -2.06 -8.21
N ASP A 10 17.52 -0.84 -8.77
CA ASP A 10 18.78 -0.24 -9.19
C ASP A 10 19.54 0.46 -8.04
N GLY A 11 18.96 0.53 -6.83
CA GLY A 11 19.56 1.15 -5.65
C GLY A 11 19.55 2.68 -5.65
N THR A 12 18.90 3.35 -6.62
CA THR A 12 18.99 4.81 -6.78
C THR A 12 17.89 5.60 -6.08
N ARG A 13 16.82 4.94 -5.61
CA ARG A 13 15.66 5.59 -5.00
C ARG A 13 15.20 4.84 -3.75
N LEU A 14 14.84 5.59 -2.71
CA LEU A 14 14.15 5.10 -1.52
C LEU A 14 12.70 5.57 -1.57
N TYR A 15 11.76 4.67 -1.30
CA TYR A 15 10.35 4.96 -1.11
C TYR A 15 9.98 4.79 0.36
N VAL A 16 9.23 5.74 0.90
CA VAL A 16 8.79 5.74 2.31
C VAL A 16 7.30 6.06 2.39
N ASN A 17 6.54 5.21 3.06
CA ASN A 17 5.17 5.49 3.43
C ASN A 17 5.13 6.38 4.66
N GLU A 18 4.43 7.51 4.56
CA GLU A 18 4.05 8.31 5.71
C GLU A 18 2.56 8.07 6.01
N TYR A 19 2.33 7.13 6.93
CA TYR A 19 1.01 6.61 7.27
C TYR A 19 0.03 7.73 7.63
N MET A 20 0.43 8.64 8.52
CA MET A 20 -0.45 9.69 9.08
C MET A 20 -0.88 10.74 8.05
N SER A 21 -0.05 11.00 7.04
CA SER A 21 -0.32 12.01 6.00
C SER A 21 -0.91 11.40 4.73
N SER A 22 -1.15 10.08 4.71
CA SER A 22 -1.63 9.33 3.53
C SER A 22 -0.74 9.54 2.30
N THR A 23 0.58 9.64 2.52
CA THR A 23 1.55 10.05 1.49
C THR A 23 2.64 9.01 1.32
N VAL A 24 3.12 8.83 0.08
CA VAL A 24 4.35 8.10 -0.24
C VAL A 24 5.39 9.09 -0.74
N HIS A 25 6.58 9.01 -0.17
CA HIS A 25 7.73 9.85 -0.53
C HIS A 25 8.72 9.04 -1.33
N GLU A 26 9.26 9.64 -2.40
CA GLU A 26 10.41 9.15 -3.13
C GLU A 26 11.61 10.05 -2.82
N VAL A 27 12.70 9.44 -2.35
CA VAL A 27 13.95 10.09 -1.97
C VAL A 27 15.07 9.55 -2.84
N PRO A 28 15.74 10.40 -3.64
CA PRO A 28 16.92 9.97 -4.40
C PRO A 28 18.09 9.57 -3.48
N LEU A 29 18.78 8.50 -3.84
CA LEU A 29 19.97 7.98 -3.15
C LEU A 29 21.24 8.26 -3.94
N GLY A 30 22.41 8.07 -3.31
CA GLY A 30 23.70 8.10 -4.02
C GLY A 30 24.19 9.49 -4.46
N GLY A 31 23.74 10.56 -3.80
CA GLY A 31 24.21 11.93 -4.09
C GLY A 31 23.51 12.58 -5.30
N ALA A 32 22.39 12.01 -5.74
CA ALA A 32 21.54 12.62 -6.75
C ALA A 32 21.08 14.04 -6.33
N THR A 33 21.08 14.97 -7.28
CA THR A 33 20.68 16.37 -7.06
C THR A 33 19.18 16.60 -7.21
N THR A 34 18.44 15.57 -7.59
CA THR A 34 16.98 15.64 -7.75
C THR A 34 16.33 15.83 -6.36
N PRO A 35 15.38 16.77 -6.21
CA PRO A 35 14.66 16.91 -4.95
C PRO A 35 13.75 15.70 -4.70
N PRO A 36 13.47 15.37 -3.42
CA PRO A 36 12.43 14.39 -3.08
C PRO A 36 11.09 14.78 -3.69
N ARG A 37 10.30 13.75 -4.03
CA ARG A 37 8.95 13.89 -4.57
C ARG A 37 7.97 13.14 -3.66
N SER A 38 6.69 13.46 -3.73
CA SER A 38 5.67 12.74 -2.96
C SER A 38 4.34 12.64 -3.69
N VAL A 39 3.53 11.66 -3.30
CA VAL A 39 2.18 11.43 -3.82
C VAL A 39 1.22 11.05 -2.70
N HIS A 40 0.02 11.64 -2.73
CA HIS A 40 -1.04 11.37 -1.76
C HIS A 40 -1.99 10.28 -2.28
N LEU A 41 -2.36 9.31 -1.44
CA LEU A 41 -3.10 8.11 -1.85
C LEU A 41 -4.59 8.12 -1.46
N GLY A 42 -5.03 9.06 -0.63
CA GLY A 42 -6.41 9.12 -0.12
C GLY A 42 -6.76 8.06 0.94
N PHE A 43 -5.81 7.21 1.32
CA PHE A 43 -5.86 6.28 2.43
C PHE A 43 -4.48 6.21 3.11
N HIS A 44 -4.41 5.62 4.31
CA HIS A 44 -3.18 5.56 5.09
C HIS A 44 -2.33 4.36 4.65
N PRO A 45 -1.20 4.55 3.94
CA PRO A 45 -0.40 3.43 3.45
C PRO A 45 0.46 2.84 4.57
N ASP A 46 0.48 1.52 4.66
CA ASP A 46 1.23 0.73 5.63
C ASP A 46 2.55 0.25 4.99
N ASN A 47 2.50 -0.72 4.07
CA ASN A 47 3.70 -1.25 3.39
C ASN A 47 3.73 -1.00 1.87
N LEU A 48 4.95 -1.06 1.31
CA LEU A 48 5.25 -0.98 -0.11
C LEU A 48 5.83 -2.29 -0.65
N ARG A 49 5.50 -2.63 -1.90
CA ARG A 49 6.11 -3.72 -2.68
C ARG A 49 6.24 -3.32 -4.15
N PHE A 50 7.25 -3.80 -4.85
CA PHE A 50 7.26 -3.74 -6.31
C PHE A 50 6.34 -4.83 -6.88
N ALA A 51 5.56 -4.47 -7.89
CA ALA A 51 4.87 -5.41 -8.76
C ALA A 51 5.79 -5.87 -9.91
N PRO A 52 5.47 -6.98 -10.61
CA PRO A 52 6.27 -7.49 -11.71
C PRO A 52 6.50 -6.50 -12.86
N ASP A 53 5.56 -5.57 -13.06
CA ASP A 53 5.63 -4.50 -14.08
C ASP A 53 6.55 -3.34 -13.70
N GLY A 54 7.19 -3.41 -12.52
CA GLY A 54 8.06 -2.37 -11.98
C GLY A 54 7.32 -1.25 -11.26
N SER A 55 5.98 -1.26 -11.22
CA SER A 55 5.21 -0.32 -10.41
C SER A 55 5.31 -0.63 -8.91
N LEU A 56 4.96 0.34 -8.07
CA LEU A 56 4.86 0.17 -6.63
C LEU A 56 3.42 -0.11 -6.24
N LEU A 57 3.22 -1.10 -5.37
CA LEU A 57 1.98 -1.34 -4.66
C LEU A 57 2.09 -0.74 -3.26
N ALA A 58 1.22 0.21 -2.94
CA ALA A 58 1.02 0.74 -1.60
C ALA A 58 -0.27 0.17 -1.03
N THR A 59 -0.18 -0.55 0.09
CA THR A 59 -1.34 -1.18 0.74
C THR A 59 -1.59 -0.54 2.09
N GLY A 60 -2.84 -0.34 2.46
CA GLY A 60 -3.17 0.17 3.79
C GLY A 60 -4.66 0.38 4.00
N HIS A 61 -4.98 1.40 4.80
CA HIS A 61 -6.26 1.48 5.49
C HIS A 61 -7.07 2.73 5.10
N PRO A 62 -8.28 2.57 4.53
CA PRO A 62 -9.14 3.70 4.15
C PRO A 62 -9.88 4.32 5.35
N ASN A 63 -9.97 3.61 6.49
CA ASN A 63 -10.58 4.13 7.70
C ASN A 63 -9.75 5.25 8.33
N SER A 64 -10.38 6.10 9.16
CA SER A 64 -9.67 7.15 9.89
C SER A 64 -8.66 6.55 10.89
N ILE A 65 -7.57 7.28 11.13
CA ILE A 65 -6.48 6.88 12.04
C ILE A 65 -7.01 6.56 13.44
N ALA A 66 -7.99 7.32 13.92
CA ALA A 66 -8.61 7.07 15.23
C ALA A 66 -9.27 5.69 15.30
N ILE A 67 -9.97 5.26 14.23
CA ILE A 67 -10.61 3.94 14.17
C ILE A 67 -9.53 2.86 14.09
N VAL A 68 -8.48 3.06 13.28
CA VAL A 68 -7.37 2.10 13.18
C VAL A 68 -6.64 1.97 14.51
N GLY A 69 -6.38 3.06 15.23
CA GLY A 69 -5.71 3.06 16.53
C GLY A 69 -6.49 2.35 17.65
N LEU A 70 -7.80 2.20 17.50
CA LEU A 70 -8.65 1.48 18.45
C LEU A 70 -8.84 -0.01 18.11
N CYS A 71 -8.44 -0.45 16.91
CA CYS A 71 -8.53 -1.84 16.47
C CYS A 71 -7.71 -2.74 17.41
N GLY A 72 -8.32 -3.82 17.90
CA GLY A 72 -7.65 -4.82 18.76
C GLY A 72 -7.46 -4.41 20.22
N PHE A 73 -7.70 -3.15 20.56
CA PHE A 73 -7.65 -2.65 21.95
C PHE A 73 -9.03 -2.57 22.59
N ALA A 74 -9.97 -1.86 21.93
CA ALA A 74 -11.30 -1.56 22.49
C ALA A 74 -12.46 -2.12 21.65
N LEU A 75 -12.22 -2.46 20.38
CA LEU A 75 -13.23 -2.94 19.44
C LEU A 75 -12.70 -4.13 18.62
N GLY A 76 -13.63 -4.96 18.13
CA GLY A 76 -13.34 -5.89 17.04
C GLY A 76 -12.79 -5.11 15.83
N CYS A 77 -11.78 -5.66 15.16
CA CYS A 77 -11.09 -4.93 14.09
C CYS A 77 -11.87 -4.99 12.78
N GLY A 78 -12.57 -3.92 12.44
CA GLY A 78 -13.34 -3.75 11.20
C GLY A 78 -12.68 -2.79 10.21
N ILE A 79 -11.38 -2.94 9.96
CA ILE A 79 -10.61 -2.02 9.12
C ILE A 79 -10.64 -2.51 7.66
N GLY A 80 -11.04 -1.64 6.75
CA GLY A 80 -10.99 -1.91 5.32
C GLY A 80 -9.56 -2.05 4.80
N THR A 81 -9.46 -2.34 3.52
CA THR A 81 -8.17 -2.51 2.83
C THR A 81 -8.23 -1.75 1.53
N ALA A 82 -7.19 -0.99 1.23
CA ALA A 82 -6.97 -0.33 -0.04
C ALA A 82 -5.59 -0.68 -0.58
N VAL A 83 -5.48 -0.81 -1.90
CA VAL A 83 -4.21 -0.98 -2.62
C VAL A 83 -4.15 0.05 -3.74
N ALA A 84 -3.09 0.85 -3.77
CA ALA A 84 -2.77 1.74 -4.86
C ALA A 84 -1.57 1.22 -5.66
N ARG A 85 -1.64 1.42 -6.98
CA ARG A 85 -0.50 1.33 -7.87
C ARG A 85 0.12 2.72 -8.01
N ILE A 86 1.44 2.81 -7.93
CA ILE A 86 2.20 4.05 -8.15
C ILE A 86 3.22 3.80 -9.24
N ASP A 87 3.24 4.65 -10.26
CA ASP A 87 4.26 4.63 -11.31
C ASP A 87 5.53 5.34 -10.80
N PRO A 88 6.69 4.66 -10.68
CA PRO A 88 7.92 5.28 -10.20
C PRO A 88 8.46 6.41 -11.09
N ALA A 89 8.18 6.37 -12.39
CA ALA A 89 8.66 7.40 -13.31
C ALA A 89 7.95 8.73 -13.06
N THR A 90 6.61 8.68 -13.01
CA THR A 90 5.76 9.88 -12.89
C THR A 90 5.39 10.23 -11.46
N LEU A 91 5.51 9.28 -10.53
CA LEU A 91 4.96 9.31 -9.18
C LEU A 91 3.44 9.53 -9.12
N GLN A 92 2.72 9.16 -10.18
CA GLN A 92 1.26 9.16 -10.18
C GLN A 92 0.73 7.89 -9.53
N ALA A 93 -0.32 8.04 -8.74
CA ALA A 93 -0.95 6.94 -8.01
C ALA A 93 -2.41 6.75 -8.42
N ALA A 94 -2.86 5.50 -8.41
CA ALA A 94 -4.25 5.13 -8.59
C ALA A 94 -4.63 3.98 -7.65
N THR A 95 -5.75 4.12 -6.94
CA THR A 95 -6.31 3.03 -6.13
C THR A 95 -6.91 1.96 -7.03
N ILE A 96 -6.28 0.79 -7.05
CA ILE A 96 -6.66 -0.35 -7.91
C ILE A 96 -7.58 -1.34 -7.20
N PHE A 97 -7.57 -1.35 -5.87
CA PHE A 97 -8.40 -2.22 -5.06
C PHE A 97 -8.84 -1.51 -3.79
N GLU A 98 -10.09 -1.70 -3.38
CA GLU A 98 -10.59 -1.24 -2.09
C GLU A 98 -11.80 -2.05 -1.67
N ARG A 99 -11.83 -2.49 -0.40
CA ARG A 99 -13.00 -3.13 0.20
C ARG A 99 -13.07 -2.88 1.71
N GLY A 100 -14.26 -3.04 2.26
CA GLY A 100 -14.47 -3.13 3.70
C GLY A 100 -13.92 -4.43 4.31
N ALA A 101 -13.78 -4.42 5.63
CA ALA A 101 -13.55 -5.63 6.41
C ALA A 101 -14.76 -6.56 6.33
N ASN A 102 -14.52 -7.86 6.54
CA ASN A 102 -15.56 -8.83 6.81
C ASN A 102 -15.09 -9.80 7.90
N GLU A 103 -15.87 -10.85 8.16
CA GLU A 103 -15.58 -11.85 9.19
C GLU A 103 -14.29 -12.65 8.97
N THR A 104 -13.78 -12.71 7.73
CA THR A 104 -12.58 -13.51 7.39
C THR A 104 -11.32 -12.66 7.22
N PHE A 105 -11.46 -11.43 6.72
CA PHE A 105 -10.32 -10.56 6.41
C PHE A 105 -10.59 -9.08 6.73
N SER A 106 -9.61 -8.46 7.38
CA SER A 106 -9.63 -7.07 7.83
C SER A 106 -8.20 -6.52 7.87
N ALA A 107 -8.03 -5.21 7.80
CA ALA A 107 -6.78 -4.50 8.06
C ALA A 107 -5.58 -5.00 7.21
N GLY A 108 -5.74 -4.95 5.89
CA GLY A 108 -4.70 -5.35 4.95
C GLY A 108 -3.52 -4.38 4.94
N THR A 109 -2.31 -4.90 5.01
CA THR A 109 -1.08 -4.11 5.25
C THR A 109 -0.06 -4.17 4.12
N SER A 110 -0.07 -5.24 3.32
CA SER A 110 0.87 -5.45 2.22
C SER A 110 0.21 -6.28 1.13
N ALA A 111 0.54 -6.01 -0.13
CA ALA A 111 0.06 -6.76 -1.27
C ALA A 111 1.21 -7.14 -2.21
N ILE A 112 1.13 -8.32 -2.82
CA ILE A 112 2.02 -8.79 -3.89
C ILE A 112 1.21 -9.39 -5.02
N VAL A 113 1.75 -9.38 -6.24
CA VAL A 113 1.18 -10.10 -7.38
C VAL A 113 1.75 -11.52 -7.42
N VAL A 114 0.89 -12.51 -7.56
CA VAL A 114 1.24 -13.93 -7.72
C VAL A 114 0.43 -14.46 -8.89
N GLY A 115 1.07 -14.69 -10.04
CA GLY A 115 0.35 -15.07 -11.26
C GLY A 115 -0.67 -13.99 -11.66
N ASP A 116 -1.93 -14.39 -11.80
CA ASP A 116 -3.09 -13.55 -12.10
C ASP A 116 -3.88 -13.10 -10.86
N GLU A 117 -3.24 -13.13 -9.69
CA GLU A 117 -3.86 -12.77 -8.41
C GLU A 117 -3.06 -11.70 -7.65
N LEU A 118 -3.77 -10.89 -6.88
CA LEU A 118 -3.25 -10.00 -5.86
C LEU A 118 -3.44 -10.65 -4.48
N TRP A 119 -2.33 -10.94 -3.80
CA TRP A 119 -2.30 -11.56 -2.48
C TRP A 119 -2.03 -10.50 -1.42
N ILE A 120 -2.92 -10.39 -0.43
CA ILE A 120 -2.91 -9.32 0.56
C ILE A 120 -2.79 -9.92 1.97
N GLY A 121 -1.78 -9.49 2.71
CA GLY A 121 -1.55 -9.82 4.11
C GLY A 121 -2.23 -8.83 5.05
N SER A 122 -2.40 -9.20 6.31
CA SER A 122 -3.10 -8.41 7.34
C SER A 122 -2.35 -8.47 8.67
N PHE A 123 -2.47 -7.41 9.49
CA PHE A 123 -1.94 -7.42 10.87
C PHE A 123 -2.88 -8.06 11.90
N VAL A 124 -4.13 -8.37 11.52
CA VAL A 124 -5.13 -8.98 12.41
C VAL A 124 -5.69 -10.31 11.94
N SER A 125 -5.75 -10.53 10.62
CA SER A 125 -6.35 -11.72 10.05
C SER A 125 -5.36 -12.88 10.00
N ARG A 126 -5.88 -14.10 10.16
CA ARG A 126 -5.08 -15.36 10.09
C ARG A 126 -5.11 -16.01 8.71
N ALA A 127 -5.56 -15.26 7.70
CA ALA A 127 -5.68 -15.70 6.32
C ALA A 127 -5.16 -14.59 5.40
N LEU A 128 -4.71 -14.99 4.21
CA LEU A 128 -4.46 -14.06 3.11
C LEU A 128 -5.78 -13.76 2.41
N LEU A 129 -5.93 -12.53 1.96
CA LEU A 129 -6.95 -12.20 0.97
C LEU A 129 -6.34 -12.36 -0.42
N ILE A 130 -6.98 -13.18 -1.24
CA ILE A 130 -6.59 -13.40 -2.64
C ILE A 130 -7.66 -12.76 -3.52
N VAL A 131 -7.24 -11.92 -4.45
CA VAL A 131 -8.13 -11.18 -5.37
C VAL A 131 -7.66 -11.40 -6.80
N PRO A 132 -8.50 -11.95 -7.70
CA PRO A 132 -8.16 -12.02 -9.12
C PRO A 132 -7.86 -10.64 -9.70
N LEU A 133 -6.81 -10.50 -10.52
CA LEU A 133 -6.45 -9.22 -11.13
C LEU A 133 -7.56 -8.65 -12.03
N SER A 134 -8.43 -9.51 -12.57
CA SER A 134 -9.61 -9.12 -13.33
C SER A 134 -10.67 -8.37 -12.52
N GLU A 135 -10.63 -8.45 -11.19
CA GLU A 135 -11.57 -7.75 -10.28
C GLU A 135 -11.06 -6.37 -9.85
N LEU A 136 -9.85 -5.98 -10.26
CA LEU A 136 -9.31 -4.67 -9.95
C LEU A 136 -10.04 -3.55 -10.69
N LYS A 137 -10.12 -2.37 -10.05
CA LYS A 137 -10.72 -1.16 -10.65
C LYS A 137 -9.95 -0.71 -11.89
N GLN A 138 -8.66 -1.05 -11.97
CA GLN A 138 -7.77 -0.77 -13.09
C GLN A 138 -6.75 -1.92 -13.22
N PRO A 139 -6.34 -2.28 -14.45
CA PRO A 139 -5.39 -3.35 -14.66
C PRO A 139 -3.99 -3.00 -14.13
N LEU A 140 -3.33 -4.00 -13.54
CA LEU A 140 -1.87 -4.06 -13.44
C LEU A 140 -1.39 -4.64 -14.78
N LEU A 141 -0.76 -3.83 -15.62
CA LEU A 141 -0.28 -4.25 -16.95
C LEU A 141 0.94 -5.15 -16.85
#